data_AF-A0A949KYX1-F1
#
_entry.id   AF-A0A949KYX1-F1
#
_cell.length_a   1.000
_cell.length_b   1.000
_cell.length_c   1.000
_cell.angle_alpha   90.00
_cell.angle_beta   90.00
_cell.angle_gamma   90.00
#
_symmetry.space_group_name_H-M   'P 1'
#
loop_
_entity.id
_entity.type
_entity.pdbx_description
1 polymer ?
#
loop_
_entity_poly.entity_id
_entity_poly.type
_entity_poly.pdbx_seq_one_letter_code
_entity_poly.pdbx_strand_id
1 'polypeptide(L)'
;MDEKSIVRIFEAFFEKYKKTEGDRTSWSAHWTVYTSGRSFEINMTKCPRGTRFKIFCDKAKVAEIEGWEAFLGSLNELEKKYAPAFERSDFFTQMEEML
;
A
#
# COMPACT_ATOMS: atom_id res chain seq x y z
N MET A 1 -6.85 -5.42 -11.82
CA MET A 1 -7.67 -4.34 -11.22
C MET A 1 -7.26 -2.99 -11.82
N ASP A 2 -8.20 -2.08 -12.05
CA ASP A 2 -7.90 -0.74 -12.59
C ASP A 2 -7.49 0.26 -11.48
N GLU A 3 -6.88 1.37 -11.88
CA GLU A 3 -6.34 2.39 -10.96
C GLU A 3 -7.41 3.05 -10.10
N LYS A 4 -8.63 3.30 -10.63
CA LYS A 4 -9.70 3.94 -9.84
C LYS A 4 -10.17 3.02 -8.73
N SER A 5 -10.30 1.74 -9.01
CA SER A 5 -10.63 0.71 -8.02
C SER A 5 -9.56 0.63 -6.93
N ILE A 6 -8.28 0.62 -7.31
CA ILE A 6 -7.15 0.61 -6.36
C ILE A 6 -7.21 1.81 -5.41
N VAL A 7 -7.36 3.02 -5.96
CA VAL A 7 -7.47 4.25 -5.15
C VAL A 7 -8.64 4.15 -4.19
N ARG A 8 -9.83 3.76 -4.68
CA ARG A 8 -11.04 3.63 -3.86
C ARG A 8 -10.84 2.67 -2.69
N ILE A 9 -10.29 1.48 -2.95
CA ILE A 9 -10.08 0.44 -1.93
C ILE A 9 -9.10 0.92 -0.87
N PHE A 10 -7.95 1.47 -1.29
CA PHE A 10 -6.96 1.97 -0.34
C PHE A 10 -7.47 3.13 0.49
N GLU A 11 -8.21 4.06 -0.12
CA GLU A 11 -8.79 5.21 0.56
C GLU A 11 -9.81 4.75 1.62
N ALA A 12 -10.68 3.80 1.28
CA ALA A 12 -11.62 3.22 2.23
C ALA A 12 -10.91 2.47 3.36
N PHE A 13 -9.87 1.68 3.04
CA PHE A 13 -9.07 0.96 4.01
C PHE A 13 -8.36 1.93 4.95
N PHE A 14 -7.72 2.95 4.38
CA PHE A 14 -7.03 3.99 5.13
C PHE A 14 -7.97 4.69 6.11
N GLU A 15 -9.17 5.10 5.67
CA GLU A 15 -10.13 5.76 6.57
C GLU A 15 -10.59 4.85 7.71
N LYS A 16 -10.75 3.55 7.46
CA LYS A 16 -11.15 2.56 8.47
C LYS A 16 -10.04 2.24 9.48
N TYR A 17 -8.79 2.15 9.03
CA TYR A 17 -7.68 1.60 9.82
C TYR A 17 -6.58 2.60 10.19
N LYS A 18 -6.67 3.86 9.75
CA LYS A 18 -5.64 4.87 10.03
C LYS A 18 -5.40 5.07 11.52
N LYS A 19 -4.14 5.24 11.87
CA LYS A 19 -3.66 5.60 13.20
C LYS A 19 -2.92 6.92 13.12
N THR A 20 -3.04 7.76 14.14
CA THR A 20 -2.25 8.98 14.27
C THR A 20 -0.80 8.62 14.54
N GLU A 21 0.12 9.26 13.84
CA GLU A 21 1.55 9.24 14.15
C GLU A 21 1.86 10.15 15.35
N GLY A 22 3.06 10.02 15.92
CA GLY A 22 3.48 10.78 17.11
C GLY A 22 3.43 12.32 16.95
N ASP A 23 3.41 12.81 15.70
CA ASP A 23 3.30 14.23 15.36
C ASP A 23 1.85 14.77 15.38
N ARG A 24 0.84 13.91 15.58
CA ARG A 24 -0.61 14.19 15.54
C ARG A 24 -1.09 14.94 14.29
N THR A 25 -0.26 14.98 13.26
CA THR A 25 -0.50 15.68 12.00
C THR A 25 -0.31 14.76 10.80
N SER A 26 0.17 13.54 11.03
CA SER A 26 0.24 12.47 10.06
C SER A 26 -0.62 11.28 10.50
N TRP A 27 -1.20 10.60 9.53
CA TRP A 27 -1.97 9.38 9.72
C TRP A 27 -1.40 8.30 8.82
N SER A 28 -1.28 7.08 9.34
CA SER A 28 -0.81 5.94 8.56
C SER A 28 -1.72 4.72 8.70
N ALA A 29 -1.75 3.91 7.64
CA ALA A 29 -2.37 2.60 7.64
C ALA A 29 -1.49 1.66 6.81
N HIS A 30 -1.15 0.49 7.36
CA HIS A 30 -0.40 -0.54 6.65
C HIS A 30 -1.30 -1.73 6.34
N TRP A 31 -1.06 -2.33 5.18
CA TRP A 31 -1.64 -3.61 4.78
C TRP A 31 -0.53 -4.55 4.35
N THR A 32 -0.60 -5.78 4.83
CA THR A 32 0.43 -6.80 4.63
C THR A 32 -0.23 -8.10 4.19
N VAL A 33 0.21 -8.64 3.06
CA VAL A 33 -0.17 -9.98 2.60
C VAL A 33 0.98 -10.96 2.83
N TYR A 34 0.63 -12.23 2.99
CA TYR A 34 1.59 -13.32 3.15
C TYR A 34 1.34 -14.38 2.08
N THR A 35 2.30 -14.57 1.18
CA THR A 35 2.19 -15.50 0.05
C THR A 35 3.43 -16.37 -0.01
N SER A 36 3.24 -17.70 -0.02
CA SER A 36 4.33 -18.68 -0.12
C SER A 36 5.49 -18.47 0.87
N GLY A 37 5.18 -18.05 2.10
CA GLY A 37 6.17 -17.79 3.15
C GLY A 37 6.89 -16.44 3.04
N ARG A 38 6.52 -15.59 2.08
CA ARG A 38 7.02 -14.22 1.91
C ARG A 38 5.98 -13.21 2.38
N SER A 39 6.42 -12.01 2.73
CA SER A 39 5.51 -10.90 3.05
C SER A 39 5.70 -9.72 2.10
N PHE A 40 4.59 -9.06 1.79
CA PHE A 40 4.59 -7.79 1.08
C PHE A 40 3.66 -6.81 1.76
N GLU A 41 4.19 -5.63 2.08
CA GLU A 41 3.48 -4.61 2.84
C GLU A 41 3.53 -3.27 2.13
N ILE A 42 2.40 -2.58 2.15
CA ILE A 42 2.31 -1.17 1.77
C ILE A 42 1.75 -0.39 2.96
N ASN A 43 2.54 0.59 3.42
CA ASN A 43 2.12 1.56 4.42
C ASN A 43 1.83 2.89 3.73
N MET A 44 0.56 3.27 3.70
CA MET A 44 0.10 4.57 3.23
C MET A 44 0.14 5.56 4.39
N THR A 45 0.80 6.69 4.19
CA THR A 45 0.82 7.82 5.12
C THR A 45 0.24 9.06 4.45
N LYS A 46 -0.68 9.74 5.13
CA LYS A 46 -1.17 11.07 4.74
C LYS A 46 -0.79 12.10 5.78
N CYS A 47 -0.25 13.22 5.32
CA CYS A 47 -0.01 14.40 6.13
C CYS A 47 -0.34 15.67 5.32
N PRO A 48 -0.31 16.88 5.90
CA PRO A 48 -0.56 18.13 5.17
C PRO A 48 0.32 18.34 3.93
N ARG A 49 1.48 17.68 3.86
CA ARG A 49 2.39 17.75 2.71
C ARG A 49 2.02 16.80 1.57
N GLY A 50 1.10 15.85 1.79
CA GLY A 50 0.61 14.93 0.78
C GLY A 50 0.53 13.47 1.25
N THR A 51 0.40 12.59 0.26
CA THR A 51 0.30 11.14 0.43
C THR A 51 1.60 10.46 0.05
N ARG A 52 2.02 9.47 0.83
CA ARG A 52 3.23 8.68 0.59
C ARG A 52 2.98 7.21 0.87
N PHE A 53 3.63 6.35 0.10
CA PHE A 53 3.57 4.90 0.20
C PHE A 53 4.96 4.36 0.50
N LYS A 54 5.13 3.70 1.65
CA LYS A 54 6.33 2.93 1.96
C LYS A 54 6.05 1.47 1.67
N ILE A 55 6.93 0.83 0.92
CA ILE A 55 6.76 -0.54 0.46
C ILE A 55 7.84 -1.40 1.08
N PHE A 56 7.43 -2.55 1.63
CA PHE A 56 8.31 -3.51 2.25
C PHE A 56 8.11 -4.89 1.65
N CYS A 57 9.20 -5.62 1.45
CA CYS A 57 9.19 -7.03 1.07
C CYS A 57 10.05 -7.78 2.09
N ASP A 58 9.48 -8.81 2.71
CA ASP A 58 10.15 -9.60 3.76
C ASP A 58 10.73 -8.70 4.88
N LYS A 59 9.94 -7.70 5.30
CA LYS A 59 10.28 -6.66 6.31
C LYS A 59 11.38 -5.66 5.90
N ALA A 60 12.02 -5.84 4.75
CA ALA A 60 12.97 -4.89 4.21
C ALA A 60 12.24 -3.80 3.41
N LYS A 61 12.55 -2.53 3.66
CA LYS A 61 12.01 -1.42 2.88
C LYS A 61 12.60 -1.46 1.47
N VAL A 62 11.76 -1.52 0.46
CA VAL A 62 12.17 -1.63 -0.94
C VAL A 62 11.87 -0.39 -1.78
N ALA A 63 10.89 0.42 -1.37
CA ALA A 63 10.56 1.67 -2.03
C ALA A 63 9.89 2.66 -1.07
N GLU A 64 9.98 3.94 -1.41
CA GLU A 64 9.16 5.02 -0.85
C GLU A 64 8.73 5.91 -2.01
N ILE A 65 7.42 6.06 -2.18
CA ILE A 65 6.82 6.71 -3.35
C ILE A 65 5.87 7.80 -2.87
N GLU A 66 6.03 9.01 -3.41
CA GLU A 66 5.20 10.17 -3.09
C GLU A 66 4.12 10.37 -4.15
N GLY A 67 2.87 10.53 -3.70
CA GLY A 67 1.73 10.80 -4.57
C GLY A 67 1.14 9.55 -5.24
N TRP A 68 -0.15 9.67 -5.58
CA TRP A 68 -0.92 8.60 -6.22
C TRP A 68 -0.43 8.27 -7.63
N GLU A 69 -0.11 9.29 -8.43
CA GLU A 69 0.35 9.10 -9.81
C GLU A 69 1.62 8.24 -9.89
N ALA A 70 2.65 8.59 -9.11
CA ALA A 70 3.90 7.83 -9.05
C ALA A 70 3.68 6.42 -8.48
N PHE A 71 2.81 6.28 -7.47
CA PHE A 71 2.49 4.98 -6.89
C PHE A 71 1.83 4.06 -7.91
N LEU A 72 0.78 4.52 -8.58
CA LEU A 72 0.04 3.76 -9.60
C LEU A 72 0.97 3.39 -10.77
N GLY A 73 1.79 4.33 -11.23
CA GLY A 73 2.78 4.09 -12.28
C GLY A 73 3.84 3.03 -11.92
N SER A 74 4.13 2.84 -10.63
CA SER A 74 5.12 1.85 -10.16
C SER A 74 4.60 0.42 -10.07
N LEU A 75 3.27 0.21 -10.06
CA LEU A 75 2.67 -1.08 -9.72
C LEU A 75 3.10 -2.23 -10.65
N ASN A 76 3.24 -1.95 -11.95
CA ASN A 76 3.69 -2.96 -12.91
C ASN A 76 5.14 -3.42 -12.63
N GLU A 77 6.03 -2.50 -12.26
CA GLU A 77 7.41 -2.83 -11.94
C GLU A 77 7.52 -3.57 -10.61
N LEU A 78 6.72 -3.16 -9.61
CA LEU A 78 6.64 -3.84 -8.32
C LEU A 78 6.16 -5.29 -8.49
N GLU A 79 5.10 -5.50 -9.26
CA GLU A 79 4.54 -6.84 -9.54
C GLU A 79 5.58 -7.72 -10.24
N LYS A 80 6.25 -7.20 -11.27
CA LYS A 80 7.32 -7.93 -11.98
C LYS A 80 8.51 -8.28 -11.08
N LYS A 81 8.89 -7.40 -10.16
CA LYS A 81 10.10 -7.57 -9.34
C LYS A 81 9.88 -8.43 -8.09
N TYR A 82 8.68 -8.36 -7.50
CA TYR A 82 8.40 -8.98 -6.21
C TYR A 82 7.40 -10.15 -6.28
N ALA A 83 6.97 -10.58 -7.46
CA ALA A 83 6.25 -11.84 -7.59
C ALA A 83 7.07 -13.02 -7.00
N PRO A 84 6.43 -13.98 -6.31
CA PRO A 84 5.00 -14.07 -6.02
C PRO A 84 4.57 -13.34 -4.73
N ALA A 85 5.47 -12.61 -4.05
CA ALA A 85 5.14 -11.90 -2.82
C ALA A 85 4.15 -10.75 -3.06
N PHE A 86 4.17 -10.15 -4.25
CA PHE A 86 3.19 -9.14 -4.68
C PHE A 86 2.58 -9.50 -6.03
N GLU A 87 1.31 -9.87 -6.00
CA GLU A 87 0.43 -9.90 -7.15
C GLU A 87 -0.65 -8.84 -6.94
N ARG A 88 -0.74 -7.88 -7.86
CA ARG A 88 -1.56 -6.67 -7.67
C ARG A 88 -3.01 -7.03 -7.41
N SER A 89 -3.61 -7.84 -8.28
CA SER A 89 -5.05 -8.10 -8.18
C SER A 89 -5.38 -8.81 -6.86
N ASP A 90 -4.59 -9.80 -6.47
CA ASP A 90 -4.76 -10.52 -5.21
C ASP A 90 -4.58 -9.60 -3.99
N PHE A 91 -3.51 -8.80 -3.97
CA PHE A 91 -3.20 -7.86 -2.88
C PHE A 91 -4.35 -6.90 -2.58
N PHE A 92 -4.90 -6.26 -3.61
CA PHE A 92 -5.98 -5.28 -3.44
C PHE A 92 -7.34 -5.95 -3.23
N THR A 93 -7.57 -7.16 -3.75
CA THR A 93 -8.78 -7.93 -3.44
C THR A 93 -8.82 -8.33 -1.97
N GLN A 94 -7.73 -8.87 -1.41
CA GLN A 94 -7.69 -9.18 0.03
C GLN A 94 -7.86 -7.93 0.91
N MET A 95 -7.36 -6.78 0.46
CA MET A 95 -7.60 -5.51 1.14
C MET A 95 -9.09 -5.11 1.10
N GLU A 96 -9.74 -5.26 -0.06
CA GLU A 96 -11.16 -4.95 -0.23
C GLU A 96 -12.06 -5.86 0.64
N GLU A 97 -11.70 -7.13 0.82
CA GLU A 97 -12.40 -8.08 1.70
C GLU A 97 -12.37 -7.66 3.18
N MET A 98 -11.48 -6.76 3.57
CA MET A 98 -11.40 -6.21 4.93
C MET A 98 -12.27 -4.97 5.15
N LEU A 99 -12.90 -4.40 4.11
CA LEU A 99 -13.74 -3.19 4.21
C LEU A 99 -15.13 -3.50 4.78
#